data_AF-A0A9P7AG06-F1
#
_entry.id   AF-A0A9P7AG06-F1
#
_cell.length_a   1.000
_cell.length_b   1.000
_cell.length_c   1.000
_cell.angle_alpha   90.00
_cell.angle_beta   90.00
_cell.angle_gamma   90.00
#
_symmetry.space_group_name_H-M   'P 1'
#
loop_
_entity.id
_entity.type
_entity.pdbx_description
1 polymer ?
#
loop_
_entity_poly.entity_id
_entity_poly.type
_entity_poly.pdbx_seq_one_letter_code
_entity_poly.pdbx_strand_id
1 'polypeptide(L)'
;MRANIDIQKLNTYLKLHVPVIATTKQFKVRSQSIENGTFLPSLYCINMLSLITQSWLSAICSLAALASLDPFQLGLKNFDHTTDYFPRQIKSFTRISVAQCQAIDIETGKATGNIPYFEEMVGWYQRHLPDESKTGLQIVHGDYKLDDMIFHPG
;
A
#
# COMPACT_ATOMS: atom_id res chain seq x y z
N MET A 1 10.45 -9.05 14.98
CA MET A 1 11.01 -10.30 14.43
C MET A 1 11.40 -9.97 12.99
N ARG A 2 12.69 -9.81 12.67
CA ARG A 2 13.15 -9.54 11.29
C ARG A 2 13.50 -10.88 10.67
N ALA A 3 12.69 -11.37 9.71
CA ALA A 3 13.07 -12.56 8.95
C ALA A 3 14.02 -12.16 7.83
N ASN A 4 14.98 -13.04 7.55
CA ASN A 4 15.96 -12.89 6.50
C ASN A 4 15.32 -13.29 5.16
N ILE A 5 14.64 -12.36 4.50
CA ILE A 5 14.12 -12.57 3.14
C ILE A 5 15.32 -12.66 2.19
N ASP A 6 15.40 -13.74 1.42
CA ASP A 6 16.42 -13.88 0.38
C ASP A 6 16.09 -12.93 -0.78
N ILE A 7 16.77 -11.78 -0.77
CA ILE A 7 16.62 -10.71 -1.77
C ILE A 7 16.95 -11.22 -3.18
N GLN A 8 17.86 -12.17 -3.34
CA GLN A 8 18.23 -12.70 -4.67
C GLN A 8 17.11 -13.57 -5.24
N LYS A 9 16.50 -14.41 -4.39
CA LYS A 9 15.35 -15.23 -4.79
C LYS A 9 14.14 -14.35 -5.13
N LEU A 10 13.88 -13.31 -4.34
CA LEU A 10 12.82 -12.34 -4.61
C LEU A 10 13.07 -11.60 -5.94
N ASN A 11 14.27 -11.06 -6.15
CA ASN A 11 14.62 -10.35 -7.38
C ASN A 11 14.51 -11.25 -8.63
N THR A 12 14.89 -12.53 -8.51
CA THR A 12 14.78 -13.50 -9.60
C THR A 12 13.31 -13.77 -9.93
N TYR A 13 12.47 -13.97 -8.92
CA TYR A 13 11.03 -14.18 -9.11
C TYR A 13 10.37 -12.95 -9.76
N LEU A 14 10.68 -11.75 -9.27
CA LEU A 14 10.15 -10.50 -9.82
C LEU A 14 10.52 -10.32 -11.30
N LYS A 15 11.77 -10.62 -11.69
CA LYS A 15 12.19 -10.56 -13.11
C LYS A 15 11.44 -11.53 -14.02
N LEU A 16 11.03 -12.68 -13.50
CA LEU A 16 10.37 -13.74 -14.26
C LEU A 16 8.85 -13.54 -14.39
N HIS A 17 8.21 -12.99 -13.35
CA HIS A 17 6.75 -13.00 -13.21
C HIS A 17 6.11 -11.61 -13.16
N VAL A 18 6.90 -10.54 -12.97
CA VAL A 18 6.40 -9.17 -12.99
C VAL A 18 6.83 -8.51 -14.30
N PRO A 19 5.91 -8.09 -15.18
CA PRO A 19 6.28 -7.41 -16.40
C PRO A 19 7.06 -6.13 -16.05
N VAL A 20 8.22 -5.94 -16.70
CA VAL A 20 8.97 -4.69 -16.59
C VAL A 20 8.06 -3.56 -17.04
N ILE A 21 7.70 -2.67 -16.12
CA ILE A 21 6.95 -1.46 -16.45
C ILE A 21 7.93 -0.55 -17.18
N ALA A 22 8.02 -0.69 -18.50
CA ALA A 22 8.81 0.20 -19.33
C ALA A 22 8.10 1.56 -19.42
N THR A 23 8.25 2.42 -18.42
CA THR A 23 7.92 3.85 -18.58
C THR A 23 9.05 4.55 -19.32
N THR A 24 9.25 4.19 -20.58
CA THR A 24 9.97 5.05 -21.53
C THR A 24 8.95 5.68 -22.46
N LYS A 25 8.56 6.91 -22.13
CA LYS A 25 8.17 7.89 -23.14
C LYS A 25 8.93 9.19 -22.90
N GLN A 26 10.14 9.26 -23.45
CA GLN A 26 10.78 10.55 -23.74
C GLN A 26 9.86 11.30 -24.72
N PHE A 27 9.10 12.29 -24.23
CA PHE A 27 8.45 13.26 -25.09
C PHE A 27 9.34 14.50 -25.21
N LYS A 28 10.02 14.61 -26.35
CA LYS A 28 10.74 15.82 -26.76
C LYS A 28 9.74 16.81 -27.35
N VAL A 29 9.31 17.80 -26.59
CA VAL A 29 8.52 18.93 -27.12
C VAL A 29 9.47 20.06 -27.51
N ARG A 30 9.50 20.36 -28.81
CA ARG A 30 10.25 21.47 -29.43
C ARG A 30 9.48 22.79 -29.22
N SER A 31 10.21 23.89 -29.00
CA SER A 31 9.74 25.20 -28.52
C SER A 31 8.77 25.98 -29.45
N GLN A 32 7.84 26.72 -28.81
CA GLN A 32 7.14 28.02 -29.10
C GLN A 32 6.75 28.36 -30.56
N SER A 33 5.52 28.82 -30.86
CA SER A 33 4.86 30.05 -30.38
C SER A 33 3.32 29.93 -30.31
N ILE A 34 2.67 30.65 -29.39
CA ILE A 34 1.20 30.75 -29.29
C ILE A 34 0.80 32.20 -29.60
N GLU A 35 0.16 32.42 -30.75
CA GLU A 35 -0.72 33.58 -30.94
C GLU A 35 -2.15 33.11 -30.61
N ASN A 36 -2.89 33.94 -29.87
CA ASN A 36 -4.32 33.83 -29.53
C ASN A 36 -4.66 33.11 -28.20
N GLY A 37 -4.51 33.85 -27.09
CA GLY A 37 -5.55 34.06 -26.07
C GLY A 37 -6.08 32.89 -25.24
N THR A 38 -5.62 31.65 -25.45
CA THR A 38 -5.98 30.51 -24.60
C THR A 38 -4.86 30.26 -23.61
N PHE A 39 -5.20 30.28 -22.32
CA PHE A 39 -4.26 30.00 -21.23
C PHE A 39 -3.94 28.50 -21.25
N LEU A 40 -2.99 28.09 -22.09
CA LEU A 40 -2.45 26.74 -22.03
C LEU A 40 -1.63 26.63 -20.73
N PRO A 41 -1.86 25.60 -19.91
CA PRO A 41 -1.03 25.39 -18.72
C PRO A 41 0.42 25.31 -19.16
N SER A 42 1.30 25.97 -18.39
CA SER A 42 2.72 26.02 -18.72
C SER A 42 3.26 24.59 -18.89
N LEU A 43 4.28 24.42 -19.72
CA LEU A 43 4.95 23.12 -19.94
C LEU A 43 5.36 22.46 -18.61
N TYR A 44 5.67 23.26 -17.59
CA TYR A 44 5.94 22.80 -16.24
C TYR A 44 4.72 22.12 -15.58
N CYS A 45 3.54 22.74 -15.64
CA CYS A 45 2.32 22.17 -15.08
C CYS A 45 1.93 20.86 -15.78
N ILE A 46 2.10 20.79 -17.10
CA ILE A 46 1.82 19.57 -17.89
C ILE A 46 2.80 18.45 -17.49
N ASN A 47 4.09 18.77 -17.39
CA ASN A 47 5.11 17.79 -16.99
C ASN A 47 4.91 17.32 -15.54
N MET A 48 4.51 18.21 -14.64
CA MET A 48 4.22 17.89 -13.24
C MET A 48 3.00 16.95 -13.11
N LEU A 49 1.90 17.25 -13.81
CA LEU A 49 0.72 16.36 -13.84
C LEU A 49 1.04 14.99 -14.45
N SER A 50 1.88 14.97 -15.49
CA SER A 50 2.35 13.72 -16.09
C SER A 50 3.18 12.88 -15.12
N LEU A 51 4.10 13.51 -14.39
CA LEU A 51 4.97 12.83 -13.42
C LEU A 51 4.17 12.26 -12.24
N ILE A 52 3.21 13.02 -11.72
CA ILE A 52 2.30 12.55 -10.65
C ILE A 52 1.54 11.31 -11.13
N THR A 53 0.94 11.38 -12.33
CA THR A 53 0.19 10.25 -12.91
C THR A 53 1.05 9.01 -13.07
N GLN A 54 2.29 9.15 -13.57
CA GLN A 54 3.22 8.04 -13.73
C GLN A 54 3.63 7.42 -12.39
N SER A 55 3.80 8.25 -11.35
CA SER A 55 4.14 7.78 -10.00
C SER A 55 2.98 6.96 -9.40
N TRP A 56 1.74 7.44 -9.55
CA TRP A 56 0.54 6.69 -9.13
C TRP A 56 0.38 5.37 -9.88
N LEU A 57 0.57 5.36 -11.20
CA LEU A 57 0.49 4.13 -11.98
C LEU A 57 1.57 3.13 -11.55
N SER A 58 2.80 3.60 -11.33
CA SER A 58 3.89 2.75 -10.86
C SER A 58 3.62 2.17 -9.46
N ALA A 59 3.04 2.98 -8.57
CA ALA A 59 2.59 2.55 -7.25
C ALA A 59 1.50 1.48 -7.33
N ILE A 60 0.48 1.65 -8.17
CA ILE A 60 -0.59 0.65 -8.34
C ILE A 60 -0.05 -0.65 -8.92
N CYS A 61 0.79 -0.55 -9.97
CA CYS A 61 1.38 -1.72 -10.59
C CYS A 61 2.30 -2.50 -9.63
N SER A 62 3.06 -1.80 -8.79
CA SER A 62 3.90 -2.44 -7.77
C SER A 62 3.08 -3.16 -6.71
N LEU A 63 1.94 -2.59 -6.28
CA LEU A 63 1.02 -3.25 -5.36
C LEU A 63 0.38 -4.50 -5.98
N ALA A 64 -0.06 -4.40 -7.23
CA ALA A 64 -0.64 -5.52 -7.98
C ALA A 64 0.40 -6.64 -8.16
N ALA A 65 1.64 -6.29 -8.49
CA ALA A 65 2.74 -7.24 -8.59
C ALA A 65 2.97 -7.96 -7.25
N LEU A 66 3.03 -7.22 -6.13
CA LEU A 66 3.18 -7.79 -4.79
C LEU A 66 2.05 -8.76 -4.43
N ALA A 67 0.80 -8.39 -4.70
CA ALA A 67 -0.38 -9.22 -4.43
C ALA A 67 -0.43 -10.50 -5.28
N SER A 68 0.25 -10.52 -6.44
CA SER A 68 0.31 -11.68 -7.33
C SER A 68 1.36 -12.73 -6.95
N LEU A 69 2.23 -12.45 -5.97
CA LEU A 69 3.31 -13.35 -5.58
C LEU A 69 2.78 -14.54 -4.77
N ASP A 70 3.28 -15.75 -5.06
CA ASP A 70 3.03 -16.94 -4.24
C ASP A 70 4.01 -16.99 -3.04
N PRO A 71 3.55 -16.83 -1.79
CA PRO A 71 4.41 -16.85 -0.62
C PRO A 71 5.16 -18.18 -0.45
N PHE A 72 4.59 -19.31 -0.87
CA PHE A 72 5.19 -20.63 -0.71
C PHE A 72 6.36 -20.82 -1.68
N GLN A 73 6.22 -20.40 -2.93
CA GLN A 73 7.31 -20.44 -3.92
C GLN A 73 8.49 -19.57 -3.49
N LEU A 74 8.21 -18.43 -2.86
CA LEU A 74 9.22 -17.56 -2.29
C LEU A 74 9.89 -18.11 -1.02
N GLY A 75 9.32 -19.16 -0.41
CA GLY A 75 9.84 -19.77 0.82
C GLY A 75 9.39 -19.05 2.09
N LEU A 76 8.32 -18.26 2.01
CA LEU A 76 7.75 -17.49 3.12
C LEU A 76 6.73 -18.28 3.96
N LYS A 77 6.66 -19.60 3.79
CA LYS A 77 5.69 -20.48 4.50
C LYS A 77 5.66 -20.27 6.01
N ASN A 78 6.82 -20.00 6.62
CA ASN A 78 6.97 -19.85 8.07
C ASN A 78 7.17 -18.38 8.50
N PHE A 79 6.95 -17.41 7.61
CA PHE A 79 7.18 -16.00 7.89
C PHE A 79 6.09 -15.41 8.79
N ASP A 80 4.84 -15.80 8.57
CA ASP A 80 3.68 -15.33 9.33
C ASP A 80 2.58 -16.41 9.38
N HIS A 81 1.51 -16.12 10.11
CA HIS A 81 0.32 -16.95 10.22
C HIS A 81 -0.37 -17.13 8.87
N THR A 82 -0.55 -18.38 8.46
CA THR A 82 -1.28 -18.77 7.23
C THR A 82 -2.79 -18.90 7.44
N THR A 83 -3.32 -18.43 8.57
CA THR A 83 -4.77 -18.44 8.84
C THR A 83 -5.45 -17.26 8.15
N ASP A 84 -6.75 -17.10 8.34
CA ASP A 84 -7.54 -15.98 7.81
C ASP A 84 -7.10 -14.63 8.40
N TYR A 85 -6.81 -13.68 7.53
CA TYR A 85 -6.26 -12.35 7.82
C TYR A 85 -7.25 -11.46 8.57
N PHE A 86 -8.49 -11.32 8.10
CA PHE A 86 -9.44 -10.34 8.67
C PHE A 86 -9.79 -10.64 10.13
N PRO A 87 -10.07 -11.89 10.55
CA PRO A 87 -10.27 -12.21 11.97
C PRO A 87 -9.08 -11.83 12.85
N ARG A 88 -7.84 -12.05 12.37
CA ARG A 88 -6.63 -11.66 13.11
C ARG A 88 -6.49 -10.15 13.21
N GLN A 89 -6.80 -9.42 12.15
CA GLN A 89 -6.75 -7.96 12.16
C GLN A 89 -7.77 -7.37 13.11
N ILE A 90 -9.02 -7.83 13.07
CA ILE A 90 -10.06 -7.37 14.01
C ILE A 90 -9.61 -7.60 15.45
N LYS A 91 -9.10 -8.80 15.78
CA LYS A 91 -8.57 -9.09 17.13
C LYS A 91 -7.44 -8.14 17.53
N SER A 92 -6.53 -7.86 16.61
CA SER A 92 -5.39 -6.98 16.85
C SER A 92 -5.83 -5.52 17.06
N PHE A 93 -6.72 -5.02 16.21
CA PHE A 93 -7.29 -3.67 16.34
C PHE A 93 -8.11 -3.51 17.61
N THR A 94 -8.94 -4.49 17.99
CA THR A 94 -9.68 -4.47 19.26
C THR A 94 -8.73 -4.39 20.45
N ARG A 95 -7.65 -5.18 20.46
CA ARG A 95 -6.65 -5.12 21.53
C ARG A 95 -5.97 -3.76 21.62
N ILE A 96 -5.60 -3.16 20.48
CA ILE A 96 -4.97 -1.83 20.44
C ILE A 96 -5.95 -0.77 20.95
N SER A 97 -7.20 -0.81 20.50
CA SER A 97 -8.22 0.16 20.93
C SER A 97 -8.47 0.11 22.44
N VAL A 98 -8.55 -1.10 23.02
CA VAL A 98 -8.68 -1.27 24.48
C VAL A 98 -7.46 -0.70 25.22
N ALA A 99 -6.25 -0.94 24.71
CA ALA A 99 -5.05 -0.38 25.32
C ALA A 99 -5.03 1.17 25.24
N GLN A 100 -5.47 1.73 24.11
CA GLN A 100 -5.53 3.17 23.90
C GLN A 100 -6.62 3.85 24.75
N CYS A 101 -7.78 3.22 24.93
CA CYS A 101 -8.85 3.81 25.74
C CYS A 101 -8.49 3.91 27.22
N GLN A 102 -7.61 3.02 27.68
CA GLN A 102 -7.07 2.99 29.04
C GLN A 102 -5.86 3.90 29.23
N ALA A 103 -5.25 4.38 28.14
CA ALA A 103 -4.10 5.27 28.22
C ALA A 103 -4.49 6.58 28.91
N ILE A 104 -3.62 7.08 29.80
CA ILE A 104 -3.85 8.32 30.51
C ILE A 104 -3.31 9.48 29.68
N ASP A 105 -4.18 10.44 29.40
CA ASP A 105 -3.84 11.69 28.74
C ASP A 105 -2.98 12.56 29.68
N ILE A 106 -1.88 13.09 29.14
CA ILE A 106 -0.84 13.77 29.93
C ILE A 106 -1.34 15.11 30.49
N GLU A 107 -2.21 15.81 29.75
CA GLU A 107 -2.67 17.14 30.12
C GLU A 107 -3.84 17.09 31.10
N THR A 108 -4.76 16.16 30.90
CA THR A 108 -6.00 16.05 31.68
C THR A 108 -5.90 15.06 32.84
N GLY A 109 -4.91 14.17 32.83
CA GLY A 109 -4.73 13.12 33.84
C GLY A 109 -5.85 12.05 33.84
N LYS A 110 -6.65 11.98 32.77
CA LYS A 110 -7.78 11.06 32.63
C LYS A 110 -7.50 10.04 31.54
N ALA A 111 -8.18 8.89 31.62
CA ALA A 111 -8.16 7.93 30.52
C ALA A 111 -8.72 8.58 29.24
N THR A 112 -8.10 8.31 28.09
CA THR A 112 -8.54 8.81 26.77
C THR A 112 -9.97 8.39 26.46
N GLY A 113 -10.42 7.26 27.02
CA GLY A 113 -11.77 6.76 26.87
C GLY A 113 -11.98 6.03 25.54
N ASN A 114 -13.15 5.41 25.41
CA ASN A 114 -13.46 4.59 24.24
C ASN A 114 -13.67 5.45 22.99
N ILE A 115 -13.20 4.94 21.85
CA ILE A 115 -13.56 5.51 20.55
C ILE A 115 -15.08 5.30 20.35
N PRO A 116 -15.86 6.34 20.05
CA PRO A 116 -17.30 6.20 19.81
C PRO A 116 -17.59 5.17 18.71
N TYR A 117 -18.63 4.35 18.91
CA TYR A 117 -19.09 3.32 17.97
C TYR A 117 -18.09 2.19 17.65
N PHE A 118 -16.94 2.11 18.34
CA PHE A 118 -15.93 1.09 18.06
C PHE A 118 -16.46 -0.34 18.22
N GLU A 119 -17.20 -0.61 19.29
CA GLU A 119 -17.77 -1.93 19.56
C GLU A 119 -18.81 -2.33 18.50
N GLU A 120 -19.64 -1.39 18.06
CA GLU A 120 -20.62 -1.61 17.00
C GLU A 120 -19.94 -1.94 15.67
N MET A 121 -18.91 -1.16 15.31
CA MET A 121 -18.10 -1.38 14.13
C MET A 121 -17.42 -2.75 14.15
N VAL A 122 -16.77 -3.13 15.26
CA VAL A 122 -16.15 -4.45 15.42
C VAL A 122 -17.19 -5.56 15.29
N GLY A 123 -18.34 -5.41 15.94
CA GLY A 123 -19.44 -6.37 15.84
C GLY A 123 -19.97 -6.52 14.40
N TRP A 124 -20.03 -5.43 13.64
CA TRP A 124 -20.40 -5.47 12.23
C TRP A 124 -19.38 -6.25 11.41
N TYR A 125 -18.08 -5.96 11.54
CA TYR A 125 -17.03 -6.66 10.80
C TYR A 125 -16.97 -8.16 11.12
N GLN A 126 -17.17 -8.54 12.38
CA GLN A 126 -17.21 -9.95 12.78
C GLN A 126 -18.37 -10.72 12.12
N ARG A 127 -19.50 -10.06 11.84
CA ARG A 127 -20.65 -10.67 11.17
C ARG A 127 -20.56 -10.65 9.64
N HIS A 128 -19.69 -9.82 9.07
CA HIS A 128 -19.58 -9.58 7.63
C HIS A 128 -18.15 -9.78 7.12
N LEU A 129 -17.48 -10.83 7.61
CA LEU A 129 -16.14 -11.17 7.16
C LEU A 129 -16.13 -11.49 5.66
N PRO A 130 -15.14 -10.97 4.91
CA PRO A 130 -14.91 -11.41 3.53
C PRO A 130 -14.61 -12.91 3.47
N ASP A 131 -15.02 -13.56 2.40
CA ASP A 131 -14.67 -14.94 2.12
C ASP A 131 -13.25 -15.02 1.55
N GLU A 132 -12.27 -15.21 2.44
CA GLU A 132 -10.84 -15.23 2.12
C GLU A 132 -10.42 -16.44 1.28
N SER A 133 -11.25 -17.49 1.22
CA SER A 133 -10.99 -18.66 0.38
C SER A 133 -10.99 -18.32 -1.12
N LYS A 134 -11.68 -17.22 -1.50
CA LYS A 134 -11.73 -16.72 -2.88
C LYS A 134 -10.47 -15.99 -3.32
N THR A 135 -9.74 -15.39 -2.39
CA THR A 135 -8.57 -14.55 -2.69
C THR A 135 -7.24 -15.25 -2.40
N GLY A 136 -7.26 -16.27 -1.53
CA GLY A 136 -6.08 -17.02 -1.13
C GLY A 136 -5.10 -16.21 -0.26
N LEU A 137 -3.98 -16.85 0.10
CA LEU A 137 -2.91 -16.22 0.87
C LEU A 137 -2.10 -15.28 -0.04
N GLN A 138 -2.03 -14.01 0.32
CA GLN A 138 -1.30 -12.97 -0.41
C GLN A 138 -0.26 -12.28 0.46
N ILE A 139 0.77 -11.71 -0.16
CA ILE A 139 1.74 -10.87 0.54
C ILE A 139 1.17 -9.46 0.68
N VAL A 140 1.14 -8.97 1.92
CA VAL A 140 0.70 -7.61 2.25
C VAL A 140 1.86 -6.80 2.82
N HIS A 141 2.04 -5.56 2.35
CA HIS A 141 3.05 -4.65 2.91
C HIS A 141 2.66 -4.17 4.32
N GLY A 142 1.36 -4.07 4.61
CA GLY A 142 0.81 -3.61 5.89
C GLY A 142 0.57 -2.10 5.97
N ASP A 143 1.47 -1.30 5.41
CA ASP A 143 1.38 0.16 5.36
C ASP A 143 1.82 0.65 3.98
N TYR A 144 1.05 0.37 2.93
CA TYR A 144 1.45 0.69 1.55
C TYR A 144 1.00 2.10 1.17
N LYS A 145 1.92 3.06 1.18
CA LYS A 145 1.67 4.47 0.84
C LYS A 145 2.80 5.06 0.00
N LEU A 146 2.49 6.15 -0.71
CA LEU A 146 3.44 6.79 -1.64
C LEU A 146 4.70 7.30 -0.93
N ASP A 147 4.58 7.68 0.35
CA ASP A 147 5.68 8.13 1.19
C ASP A 147 6.74 7.05 1.47
N ASP A 148 6.37 5.77 1.34
CA ASP A 148 7.28 4.63 1.54
C ASP A 148 7.99 4.22 0.23
N MET A 149 7.66 4.86 -0.89
CA MET A 149 8.20 4.52 -2.21
C MET A 149 9.35 5.44 -2.59
N ILE A 150 10.45 4.83 -3.05
CA ILE A 150 11.58 5.56 -3.63
C ILE A 150 11.45 5.49 -5.14
N PHE A 151 11.16 6.63 -5.76
CA PHE A 151 11.12 6.77 -7.20
C PHE A 151 12.51 7.14 -7.73
N HIS A 152 12.94 6.50 -8.81
CA HIS A 152 14.16 6.91 -9.51
C HIS A 152 13.94 8.32 -10.08
N PRO A 153 14.86 9.28 -9.88
CA PRO A 153 14.78 10.58 -10.54
C PRO A 153 14.93 10.38 -12.05
N GLY A 154 13.90 10.75 -12.82
CA GLY A 154 13.85 10.56 -14.27
C GLY A 154 14.95 11.27 -15.05
#